data_AF-A0A366LYI8-F1
#
_entry.id   AF-A0A366LYI8-F1
#
_cell.length_a   1.000
_cell.length_b   1.000
_cell.length_c   1.000
_cell.angle_alpha   90.00
_cell.angle_beta   90.00
_cell.angle_gamma   90.00
#
_symmetry.space_group_name_H-M   'P 1'
#
loop_
_entity.id
_entity.type
_entity.pdbx_description
1 polymer ?
#
loop_
_entity_poly.entity_id
_entity_poly.type
_entity_poly.pdbx_seq_one_letter_code
_entity_poly.pdbx_strand_id
1 'polypeptide(L)'
;MEQTLDAATVDEGAAQEVRRGRLTRPLSYTGFTPAPAAAPKAKTATKRPAEKRSGGEREDRRRKELEQALAEAERAAEEAERGHAEWAGELAEATAEHDRAAARVESLTRQLAEARQNLTAAEHRRDVAARDEERARHAATTARHKAAQAAHALQD
;
A
#
# COMPACT_ATOMS: atom_id res chain seq x y z
N MET A 1 23.23 1.42 16.38
CA MET A 1 22.04 0.99 15.60
C MET A 1 22.10 -0.50 15.29
N GLU A 2 23.27 -1.07 14.97
CA GLU A 2 23.44 -2.50 14.67
C GLU A 2 22.89 -3.44 15.77
N GLN A 3 23.13 -3.12 17.05
CA GLN A 3 22.65 -3.92 18.18
C GLN A 3 21.11 -4.08 18.27
N THR A 4 20.34 -3.13 17.73
CA THR A 4 18.87 -3.20 17.71
C THR A 4 18.37 -4.14 16.61
N LEU A 5 19.11 -4.23 15.50
CA LEU A 5 18.79 -5.14 14.40
C LEU A 5 19.15 -6.58 14.77
N ASP A 6 20.28 -6.78 15.46
CA ASP A 6 20.66 -8.10 15.97
C ASP A 6 19.64 -8.64 16.99
N ALA A 7 19.14 -7.79 17.89
CA ALA A 7 18.09 -8.18 18.85
C ALA A 7 16.78 -8.62 18.17
N ALA A 8 16.41 -7.96 17.06
CA ALA A 8 15.22 -8.31 16.28
C ALA A 8 15.34 -9.65 15.54
N THR A 9 16.55 -10.20 15.35
CA THR A 9 16.71 -11.55 14.77
C THR A 9 16.49 -12.68 15.77
N VAL A 10 16.57 -12.38 17.07
CA VAL A 10 16.45 -13.36 18.15
C VAL A 10 15.04 -13.35 18.78
N ASP A 11 14.32 -12.22 18.71
CA ASP A 11 12.96 -12.06 19.22
C ASP A 11 11.96 -11.82 18.07
N GLU A 12 11.05 -12.79 17.87
CA GLU A 12 10.06 -12.79 16.80
C GLU A 12 9.05 -11.63 16.92
N GLY A 13 8.74 -11.19 18.14
CA GLY A 13 7.89 -10.01 18.39
C GLY A 13 8.59 -8.73 17.97
N ALA A 14 9.87 -8.59 18.35
CA ALA A 14 10.70 -7.45 17.96
C ALA A 14 10.93 -7.39 16.43
N ALA A 15 11.11 -8.55 15.78
CA ALA A 15 11.22 -8.66 14.33
C ALA A 15 10.00 -8.08 13.61
N GLN A 16 8.81 -8.26 14.18
CA GLN A 16 7.56 -7.79 13.58
C GLN A 16 7.39 -6.27 13.74
N GLU A 17 7.86 -5.69 14.84
CA GLU A 17 7.82 -4.25 15.08
C GLU A 17 8.81 -3.47 14.21
N VAL A 18 10.02 -4.03 14.00
CA VAL A 18 11.01 -3.46 13.05
C VAL A 18 10.49 -3.53 11.62
N ARG A 19 9.92 -4.67 11.19
CA ARG A 19 9.32 -4.82 9.85
C ARG A 19 8.19 -3.84 9.59
N ARG A 20 7.45 -3.44 10.63
CA ARG A 20 6.35 -2.47 10.54
C ARG A 20 6.80 -1.01 10.74
N GLY A 21 8.08 -0.76 10.97
CA GLY A 21 8.63 0.59 11.19
C GLY A 21 8.11 1.26 12.47
N ARG A 22 7.66 0.48 13.46
CA ARG A 22 7.00 0.99 14.68
C ARG A 22 7.84 0.86 15.95
N LEU A 23 9.13 0.57 15.82
CA LEU A 23 10.01 0.46 16.98
C LEU A 23 10.24 1.86 17.59
N THR A 24 9.50 2.16 18.65
CA THR A 24 9.50 3.49 19.30
C THR A 24 10.54 3.63 20.42
N ARG A 25 11.20 2.53 20.83
CA ARG A 25 12.27 2.51 21.83
C ARG A 25 13.36 1.52 21.46
N PRO A 26 14.66 1.85 21.70
CA PRO A 26 15.74 0.91 21.49
C PRO A 26 15.59 -0.28 22.44
N LEU A 27 15.56 -1.49 21.90
CA LEU A 27 15.57 -2.71 22.71
C LEU A 27 16.99 -2.95 23.23
N SER A 28 17.13 -2.96 24.56
CA SER A 28 18.39 -3.24 25.24
C SER A 28 18.51 -4.74 25.52
N TYR A 29 19.43 -5.40 24.85
CA TYR A 29 19.79 -6.79 25.12
C TYR A 29 20.93 -6.85 26.14
N THR A 30 20.65 -7.36 27.35
CA THR A 30 21.67 -7.74 28.33
C THR A 30 21.73 -9.25 28.40
N GLY A 31 22.63 -9.87 27.62
CA GLY A 31 22.67 -11.32 27.60
C GLY A 31 23.72 -11.98 26.72
N PHE A 32 24.94 -11.46 26.61
CA PHE A 32 26.05 -12.29 26.16
C PHE A 32 27.37 -11.83 26.78
N THR A 33 27.70 -12.35 27.96
CA THR A 33 29.08 -12.41 28.45
C THR A 33 29.67 -13.75 28.01
N PRO A 34 30.62 -13.80 27.05
CA PRO A 34 31.38 -15.02 26.84
C PRO A 34 32.32 -15.19 28.05
N ALA A 35 32.06 -16.21 28.87
CA ALA A 35 32.95 -16.67 29.93
C ALA A 35 34.23 -17.31 29.32
N PRO A 36 35.40 -17.23 29.99
CA PRO A 36 36.70 -17.52 29.39
C PRO A 36 36.93 -19.04 29.28
N ALA A 37 37.23 -19.53 28.07
CA ALA A 37 37.63 -20.92 27.87
C ALA A 37 39.14 -21.07 28.12
N ALA A 38 39.48 -21.77 29.20
CA ALA A 38 40.84 -22.19 29.53
C ALA A 38 41.38 -23.24 28.53
N ALA A 39 42.68 -23.16 28.23
CA ALA A 39 43.42 -24.16 27.49
C ALA A 39 43.68 -25.44 28.34
N PRO A 40 43.91 -26.59 27.69
CA PRO A 40 45.18 -27.27 27.93
C PRO A 40 45.86 -27.85 26.68
N LYS A 41 47.19 -28.01 26.80
CA LYS A 41 48.13 -28.58 25.80
C LYS A 41 48.17 -30.13 25.87
N ALA A 42 48.40 -30.75 24.71
CA ALA A 42 49.55 -31.63 24.38
C ALA A 42 49.26 -33.02 23.74
N LYS A 43 49.87 -33.18 22.55
CA LYS A 43 50.60 -34.34 21.97
C LYS A 43 49.92 -35.73 21.89
N THR A 44 49.83 -36.28 20.67
CA THR A 44 50.79 -37.27 20.13
C THR A 44 50.43 -37.68 18.70
N ALA A 45 51.44 -37.77 17.85
CA ALA A 45 51.33 -38.30 16.49
C ALA A 45 51.31 -39.82 16.53
N THR A 46 50.39 -40.44 15.77
CA THR A 46 50.52 -41.83 15.34
C THR A 46 50.11 -41.93 13.86
N LYS A 47 51.12 -42.07 13.00
CA LYS A 47 50.95 -42.55 11.63
C LYS A 47 50.59 -44.04 11.70
N ARG A 48 49.55 -44.47 10.98
CA ARG A 48 49.59 -45.76 10.24
C ARG A 48 48.53 -45.81 9.12
N PRO A 49 48.82 -46.55 8.03
CA PRO A 49 48.16 -46.39 6.73
C PRO A 49 47.04 -47.39 6.50
N ALA A 50 45.98 -46.97 5.80
CA ALA A 50 45.04 -47.86 5.10
C ALA A 50 44.24 -47.04 4.07
N GLU A 51 44.91 -46.53 3.05
CA GLU A 51 44.25 -46.04 1.84
C GLU A 51 43.82 -47.24 0.97
N LYS A 52 42.61 -47.12 0.40
CA LYS A 52 42.07 -47.80 -0.80
C LYS A 52 40.79 -48.65 -0.64
N ARG A 53 40.28 -48.91 0.58
CA ARG A 53 38.94 -49.53 0.74
C ARG A 53 37.83 -48.57 1.22
N SER A 54 38.19 -47.38 1.68
CA SER A 54 37.26 -46.37 2.21
C SER A 54 36.90 -45.24 1.22
N GLY A 55 37.50 -45.22 0.03
CA GLY A 55 37.26 -44.20 -1.00
C GLY A 55 35.87 -44.33 -1.62
N GLY A 56 35.51 -45.53 -2.08
CA GLY A 56 34.21 -45.78 -2.72
C GLY A 56 33.02 -45.52 -1.80
N GLU A 57 33.07 -45.95 -0.54
CA GLU A 57 31.99 -45.66 0.43
C GLU A 57 31.89 -44.18 0.82
N ARG A 58 32.98 -43.40 0.70
CA ARG A 58 32.96 -41.95 0.92
C ARG A 58 32.42 -41.21 -0.29
N GLU A 59 32.78 -41.65 -1.50
CA GLU A 59 32.25 -41.12 -2.75
C GLU A 59 30.76 -41.40 -2.90
N ASP A 60 30.30 -42.62 -2.58
CA ASP A 60 28.87 -42.98 -2.59
C ASP A 60 28.07 -42.18 -1.55
N ARG A 61 28.63 -41.94 -0.35
CA ARG A 61 28.00 -41.08 0.66
C ARG A 61 27.87 -39.65 0.16
N ARG A 62 28.96 -39.07 -0.36
CA ARG A 62 28.94 -37.72 -0.95
C ARG A 62 27.96 -37.60 -2.09
N ARG A 63 27.88 -38.61 -2.96
CA ARG A 63 26.93 -38.62 -4.07
C ARG A 63 25.48 -38.61 -3.57
N LYS A 64 25.15 -39.43 -2.57
CA LYS A 64 23.82 -39.44 -1.93
C LYS A 64 23.49 -38.12 -1.24
N GLU A 65 24.44 -37.53 -0.53
CA GLU A 65 24.29 -36.21 0.11
C GLU A 65 24.01 -35.13 -0.94
N LEU A 66 24.72 -35.14 -2.07
CA LEU A 66 24.49 -34.20 -3.18
C LEU A 66 23.14 -34.42 -3.87
N GLU A 67 22.74 -35.68 -4.11
CA GLU A 67 21.42 -36.01 -4.68
C GLU A 67 20.28 -35.56 -3.75
N GLN A 68 20.44 -35.70 -2.43
CA GLN A 68 19.49 -35.20 -1.43
C GLN A 68 19.44 -33.67 -1.41
N ALA A 69 20.60 -33.01 -1.39
CA ALA A 69 20.68 -31.55 -1.41
C ALA A 69 20.07 -30.96 -2.69
N LEU A 70 20.26 -31.61 -3.85
CA LEU A 70 19.63 -31.21 -5.10
C LEU A 70 18.11 -31.36 -5.02
N ALA A 71 17.60 -32.50 -4.55
CA ALA A 71 16.16 -32.71 -4.41
C ALA A 71 15.50 -31.73 -3.42
N GLU A 72 16.19 -31.37 -2.33
CA GLU A 72 15.73 -30.35 -1.39
C GLU A 72 15.73 -28.96 -2.03
N ALA A 73 16.78 -28.62 -2.79
CA ALA A 73 16.87 -27.34 -3.49
C ALA A 73 15.80 -27.19 -4.58
N GLU A 74 15.51 -28.26 -5.34
CA GLU A 74 14.45 -28.28 -6.35
C GLU A 74 13.08 -28.07 -5.71
N ARG A 75 12.78 -28.78 -4.61
CA ARG A 75 11.52 -28.57 -3.87
C ARG A 75 11.40 -27.15 -3.33
N ALA A 76 12.46 -26.61 -2.75
CA ALA A 76 12.48 -25.25 -2.24
C ALA A 76 12.27 -24.22 -3.37
N ALA A 77 12.86 -24.44 -4.54
CA ALA A 77 12.65 -23.60 -5.72
C ALA A 77 11.19 -23.66 -6.18
N GLU A 78 10.61 -24.86 -6.31
CA GLU A 78 9.20 -25.00 -6.69
C GLU A 78 8.24 -24.35 -5.68
N GLU A 79 8.51 -24.48 -4.38
CA GLU A 79 7.73 -23.83 -3.32
C GLU A 79 7.82 -22.30 -3.42
N ALA A 80 9.02 -21.77 -3.66
CA ALA A 80 9.24 -20.35 -3.85
C ALA A 80 8.55 -19.82 -5.11
N GLU A 81 8.58 -20.57 -6.22
CA GLU A 81 7.89 -20.22 -7.47
C GLU A 81 6.38 -20.22 -7.29
N ARG A 82 5.81 -21.21 -6.58
CA ARG A 82 4.39 -21.23 -6.23
C ARG A 82 4.00 -20.02 -5.39
N GLY A 83 4.75 -19.75 -4.32
CA GLY A 83 4.49 -18.57 -3.48
C GLY A 83 4.60 -17.27 -4.28
N HIS A 84 5.60 -17.13 -5.14
CA HIS A 84 5.74 -15.97 -6.01
C HIS A 84 4.55 -15.82 -6.97
N ALA A 85 4.08 -16.91 -7.57
CA ALA A 85 2.93 -16.89 -8.48
C ALA A 85 1.64 -16.46 -7.75
N GLU A 86 1.43 -16.93 -6.52
CA GLU A 86 0.31 -16.50 -5.67
C GLU A 86 0.37 -15.00 -5.38
N TRP A 87 1.51 -14.50 -4.90
CA TRP A 87 1.71 -13.07 -4.63
C TRP A 87 1.58 -12.20 -5.88
N ALA A 88 2.08 -12.68 -7.03
CA ALA A 88 1.92 -11.98 -8.30
C ALA A 88 0.45 -11.89 -8.72
N GLY A 89 -0.34 -12.94 -8.46
CA GLY A 89 -1.79 -12.95 -8.66
C GLY A 89 -2.49 -11.92 -7.76
N GLU A 90 -2.22 -11.95 -6.46
CA GLU A 90 -2.79 -10.98 -5.51
C GLU A 90 -2.44 -9.53 -5.88
N LEU A 91 -1.19 -9.27 -6.27
CA LEU A 91 -0.76 -7.95 -6.71
C LEU A 91 -1.49 -7.50 -7.98
N ALA A 92 -1.69 -8.41 -8.93
CA ALA A 92 -2.42 -8.11 -10.16
C ALA A 92 -3.89 -7.78 -9.88
N GLU A 93 -4.54 -8.52 -8.98
CA GLU A 93 -5.92 -8.26 -8.56
C GLU A 93 -6.04 -6.92 -7.83
N ALA A 94 -5.16 -6.64 -6.87
CA ALA A 94 -5.13 -5.38 -6.14
C ALA A 94 -4.89 -4.18 -7.07
N THR A 95 -4.00 -4.34 -8.05
CA THR A 95 -3.74 -3.31 -9.08
C THR A 95 -4.99 -3.07 -9.93
N ALA A 96 -5.65 -4.13 -10.40
CA ALA A 96 -6.86 -4.01 -11.20
C ALA A 96 -8.02 -3.38 -10.41
N GLU A 97 -8.16 -3.68 -9.11
CA GLU A 97 -9.14 -3.03 -8.25
C GLU A 97 -8.84 -1.54 -8.06
N HIS A 98 -7.58 -1.21 -7.78
CA HIS A 98 -7.11 0.16 -7.68
C HIS A 98 -7.45 0.96 -8.94
N ASP A 99 -7.13 0.42 -10.12
CA ASP A 99 -7.35 1.12 -11.40
C ASP A 99 -8.84 1.33 -11.69
N ARG A 100 -9.68 0.34 -11.37
CA ARG A 100 -11.15 0.49 -11.44
C ARG A 100 -11.65 1.59 -10.49
N ALA A 101 -11.13 1.63 -9.27
CA ALA A 101 -11.49 2.65 -8.29
C ALA A 101 -11.04 4.05 -8.75
N ALA A 102 -9.82 4.17 -9.27
CA ALA A 102 -9.26 5.41 -9.81
C ALA A 102 -10.10 5.93 -10.99
N ALA A 103 -10.46 5.07 -11.95
CA ALA A 103 -11.32 5.43 -13.06
C ALA A 103 -12.71 5.90 -12.59
N ARG A 104 -13.25 5.27 -11.54
CA ARG A 104 -14.53 5.69 -10.95
C ARG A 104 -14.44 7.06 -10.28
N VAL A 105 -13.35 7.33 -9.56
CA VAL A 105 -13.08 8.66 -8.98
C VAL A 105 -13.03 9.72 -10.09
N GLU A 106 -12.27 9.46 -11.16
CA GLU A 106 -12.16 10.40 -12.27
C GLU A 106 -13.52 10.70 -12.93
N SER A 107 -14.34 9.67 -13.15
CA SER A 107 -15.70 9.83 -13.69
C SER A 107 -16.58 10.68 -12.77
N LEU A 108 -16.56 10.40 -11.46
CA LEU A 108 -17.34 11.18 -10.49
C LEU A 108 -16.86 12.63 -10.38
N THR A 109 -15.56 12.87 -10.48
CA THR A 109 -15.00 14.24 -10.52
C THR A 109 -15.48 15.00 -11.75
N ARG A 110 -15.53 14.36 -12.93
CA ARG A 110 -16.08 14.98 -14.15
C ARG A 110 -17.56 15.30 -13.99
N GLN A 111 -18.36 14.36 -13.48
CA GLN A 111 -19.79 14.59 -13.22
C GLN A 111 -20.03 15.72 -12.22
N LEU A 112 -19.21 15.82 -11.17
CA LEU A 112 -19.27 16.91 -10.20
C LEU A 112 -18.95 18.26 -10.85
N ALA A 113 -17.94 18.32 -11.72
CA ALA A 113 -17.59 19.54 -12.43
C ALA A 113 -18.74 19.99 -13.36
N GLU A 114 -19.34 19.07 -14.09
CA GLU A 114 -20.50 19.34 -14.95
C GLU A 114 -21.72 19.81 -14.13
N ALA A 115 -22.03 19.13 -13.02
CA ALA A 115 -23.11 19.51 -12.13
C ALA A 115 -22.93 20.93 -11.56
N ARG A 116 -21.69 21.31 -11.23
CA ARG A 116 -21.36 22.68 -10.78
C ARG A 116 -21.59 23.71 -11.88
N GLN A 117 -21.17 23.43 -13.11
CA GLN A 117 -21.42 24.32 -14.25
C GLN A 117 -22.91 24.50 -14.51
N ASN A 118 -23.68 23.41 -14.44
CA ASN A 118 -25.13 23.43 -14.59
C ASN A 118 -25.82 24.24 -13.49
N LEU A 119 -25.34 24.13 -12.24
CA LEU A 119 -25.81 24.93 -11.12
C LEU A 119 -25.60 26.42 -11.38
N THR A 120 -24.36 26.83 -11.73
CA THR A 120 -24.05 28.24 -12.04
C THR A 120 -24.89 28.77 -13.20
N ALA A 121 -25.10 27.96 -14.25
CA ALA A 121 -25.96 28.35 -15.37
C ALA A 121 -27.43 28.51 -14.95
N ALA A 122 -27.93 27.65 -14.06
CA ALA A 122 -29.28 27.74 -13.53
C ALA A 122 -29.46 28.96 -12.61
N GLU A 123 -28.47 29.25 -11.76
CA GLU A 123 -28.42 30.45 -10.92
C GLU A 123 -28.47 31.72 -11.79
N HIS A 124 -27.65 31.78 -12.84
CA HIS A 124 -27.66 32.92 -13.75
C HIS A 124 -29.03 33.10 -14.43
N ARG A 125 -29.66 32.02 -14.92
CA ARG A 125 -31.00 32.08 -15.51
C ARG A 125 -32.05 32.56 -14.50
N ARG A 126 -31.96 32.09 -13.25
CA ARG A 126 -32.84 32.53 -12.16
C ARG A 126 -32.67 34.03 -11.90
N ASP A 127 -31.44 34.53 -11.83
CA ASP A 127 -31.17 35.94 -11.57
C ASP A 127 -31.71 36.85 -12.67
N VAL A 128 -31.54 36.45 -13.94
CA VAL A 128 -32.13 37.16 -15.08
C VAL A 128 -33.65 37.17 -14.98
N ALA A 129 -34.27 36.01 -14.75
CA ALA A 129 -35.73 35.91 -14.62
C ALA A 129 -36.28 36.74 -13.45
N ALA A 130 -35.57 36.78 -12.32
CA ALA A 130 -35.94 37.60 -11.16
C ALA A 130 -35.90 39.10 -11.49
N ARG A 131 -34.85 39.57 -12.19
CA ARG A 131 -34.74 40.96 -12.63
C ARG A 131 -35.82 41.32 -13.66
N ASP A 132 -36.18 40.39 -14.53
CA ASP A 132 -37.23 40.60 -15.52
C ASP A 132 -38.61 40.68 -14.87
N GLU A 133 -38.88 39.83 -13.88
CA GLU A 133 -40.10 39.91 -13.06
C GLU A 133 -40.21 41.25 -12.34
N GLU A 134 -39.13 41.71 -11.70
CA GLU A 134 -39.11 42.99 -10.98
C GLU A 134 -39.38 44.17 -11.94
N ARG A 135 -38.74 44.16 -13.11
CA ARG A 135 -38.96 45.18 -14.16
C ARG A 135 -40.40 45.17 -14.67
N ALA A 136 -40.96 43.99 -14.94
CA ALA A 136 -42.34 43.84 -15.40
C ALA A 136 -43.32 44.34 -14.33
N ARG A 137 -43.07 44.02 -13.05
CA ARG A 137 -43.88 44.48 -11.92
C ARG A 137 -43.84 46.00 -11.75
N HIS A 138 -42.66 46.59 -11.88
CA HIS A 138 -42.51 48.05 -11.84
C HIS A 138 -43.27 48.71 -12.99
N ALA A 139 -43.07 48.23 -14.23
CA ALA A 139 -43.77 48.73 -15.41
C ALA A 139 -45.30 48.63 -15.27
N ALA A 140 -45.81 47.50 -14.77
CA ALA A 140 -47.24 47.32 -14.51
C ALA A 140 -47.77 48.31 -13.45
N THR A 141 -47.00 48.56 -12.40
CA THR A 141 -47.37 49.52 -11.34
C THR A 141 -47.41 50.95 -11.89
N THR A 142 -46.40 51.36 -12.65
CA THR A 142 -46.36 52.67 -13.31
C THR A 142 -47.51 52.83 -14.31
N ALA A 143 -47.80 51.81 -15.11
CA ALA A 143 -48.91 51.83 -16.07
C ALA A 143 -50.26 51.98 -15.36
N ARG A 144 -50.49 51.25 -14.26
CA ARG A 144 -51.71 51.39 -13.44
C ARG A 144 -51.84 52.79 -12.85
N HIS A 145 -50.76 53.37 -12.35
CA HIS A 145 -50.77 54.73 -11.83
C HIS A 145 -51.14 55.77 -12.90
N LYS A 146 -50.52 55.68 -14.09
CA LYS A 146 -50.85 56.54 -15.23
C LYS A 146 -52.30 56.39 -15.68
N ALA A 147 -52.81 55.15 -15.74
CA ALA A 147 -54.20 54.88 -16.08
C ALA A 147 -55.16 55.51 -15.06
N ALA A 148 -54.86 55.42 -13.76
CA ALA A 148 -55.65 56.04 -12.71
C ALA A 148 -55.66 57.58 -12.80
N GLN A 149 -54.50 58.20 -13.09
CA GLN A 149 -54.40 59.65 -13.32
C GLN A 149 -55.23 60.10 -14.53
N ALA A 150 -55.13 59.37 -15.65
CA ALA A 150 -55.91 59.67 -16.85
C ALA A 150 -57.42 59.52 -16.62
N ALA A 151 -57.84 58.50 -15.85
CA ALA A 151 -59.24 58.32 -15.49
C ALA A 151 -59.77 59.47 -14.63
N HIS A 152 -58.98 59.98 -13.68
CA HIS A 152 -59.36 61.15 -12.88
C HIS A 152 -59.51 62.41 -13.75
N ALA A 153 -58.56 62.65 -14.66
CA ALA A 153 -58.60 63.83 -15.53
C ALA A 153 -59.78 63.84 -16.53
N LEU A 154 -60.45 62.70 -16.76
CA LEU A 154 -61.66 62.62 -17.57
C LEU A 154 -62.95 62.86 -16.76
N GLN A 155 -62.86 62.90 -15.43
CA GLN A 155 -63.99 63.12 -14.52
C GLN A 155 -64.12 64.58 -14.05
N ASP A 156 -63.05 65.37 -14.23
CA ASP A 156 -62.99 66.82 -13.98
C ASP A 156 -63.32 67.62 -15.26
#